data_AF-A0A661QT97-F1
#
_entry.id   AF-A0A661QT97-F1
#
_cell.length_a   1.000
_cell.length_b   1.000
_cell.length_c   1.000
_cell.angle_alpha   90.00
_cell.angle_beta   90.00
_cell.angle_gamma   90.00
#
_symmetry.space_group_name_H-M   'P 1'
#
loop_
_entity.id
_entity.type
_entity.pdbx_description
1 polymer ?
#
loop_
_entity_poly.entity_id
_entity_poly.type
_entity_poly.pdbx_seq_one_letter_code
_entity_poly.pdbx_strand_id
1 'polypeptide(L)'
;MYYEGPIYRPPSEADSLLIQATVGCPHNKCTFCMVYKKGPPFRVRPVEEIKRDMDEAAGLYGHLVRTLFFPAGNTIAMPTDDLAEICSYARKVFPRLERITVYGSSKFICRKGLR
;
A
#
# COMPACT_ATOMS: atom_id res chain seq x y z
N MET A 1 -0.57 12.01 7.81
CA MET A 1 -0.27 10.82 7.00
C MET A 1 1.24 10.70 6.93
N TYR A 2 1.81 9.53 7.25
CA TYR A 2 3.27 9.33 7.24
C TYR A 2 3.75 8.61 5.98
N TYR A 3 4.88 9.09 5.42
CA TYR A 3 5.55 8.49 4.26
C TYR A 3 7.05 8.41 4.50
N GLU A 4 7.65 7.29 4.10
CA GLU A 4 9.11 7.06 4.18
C GLU A 4 9.66 6.55 2.85
N GLY A 5 10.71 7.22 2.38
CA GLY A 5 11.38 6.88 1.13
C GLY A 5 10.53 7.19 -0.10
N PRO A 6 10.88 6.60 -1.26
CA PRO A 6 10.26 6.94 -2.53
C PRO A 6 8.85 6.33 -2.66
N ILE A 7 7.90 7.17 -3.08
CA ILE A 7 6.53 6.78 -3.43
C ILE A 7 6.35 6.93 -4.93
N TYR A 8 6.11 5.81 -5.62
CA TYR A 8 5.86 5.81 -7.06
C TYR A 8 4.38 5.54 -7.35
N ARG A 9 3.71 6.54 -7.94
CA ARG A 9 2.30 6.49 -8.34
C ARG A 9 2.20 6.31 -9.86
N PRO A 10 1.70 5.16 -10.34
CA PRO A 10 1.54 4.96 -11.77
C PRO A 10 0.37 5.80 -12.31
N PRO A 11 0.33 6.14 -13.61
CA PRO A 11 -0.75 6.94 -14.20
C PRO A 11 -2.16 6.38 -13.94
N SER A 12 -2.31 5.05 -13.86
CA SER A 12 -3.59 4.38 -13.56
C SER A 12 -4.13 4.63 -12.15
N GLU A 13 -3.32 5.20 -11.26
CA GLU A 13 -3.67 5.52 -9.89
C GLU A 13 -3.69 7.04 -9.65
N ALA A 14 -3.74 7.86 -10.72
CA ALA A 14 -3.66 9.33 -10.67
C ALA A 14 -4.72 10.03 -9.79
N ASP A 15 -5.83 9.34 -9.49
CA ASP A 15 -6.89 9.84 -8.60
C ASP A 15 -6.99 9.07 -7.27
N SER A 16 -6.20 8.01 -7.07
CA SER A 16 -6.25 7.19 -5.86
C SER A 16 -5.63 7.88 -4.64
N LEU A 17 -6.31 7.80 -3.50
CA LEU A 17 -5.70 8.12 -2.20
C LEU A 17 -4.49 7.21 -1.98
N LEU A 18 -3.35 7.80 -1.64
CA LEU A 18 -2.16 7.05 -1.32
C LEU A 18 -2.13 6.82 0.21
N ILE A 19 -1.93 5.58 0.62
CA ILE A 19 -1.62 5.23 2.02
C ILE A 19 -0.46 4.25 1.97
N GLN A 20 0.68 4.56 2.59
CA GLN A 20 1.83 3.66 2.53
C GLN A 20 1.62 2.49 3.52
N ALA A 21 1.38 1.27 3.05
CA ALA A 21 1.27 0.09 3.94
C ALA A 21 2.62 -0.61 4.18
N THR A 22 3.53 -0.50 3.22
CA THR A 22 4.85 -1.12 3.26
C THR A 22 5.90 -0.12 2.78
N VAL A 23 7.14 -0.28 3.23
CA VAL A 23 8.28 0.53 2.81
C VAL A 23 9.21 -0.33 1.97
N GLY A 24 9.90 0.26 0.99
CA GLY A 24 10.92 -0.43 0.19
C GLY A 24 10.38 -1.53 -0.75
N CYS A 25 11.26 -2.45 -1.15
CA CYS A 25 10.95 -3.59 -2.03
C CYS A 25 11.56 -4.89 -1.46
N PRO A 26 10.80 -5.98 -1.26
CA PRO A 26 11.34 -7.22 -0.71
C PRO A 26 12.23 -7.98 -1.72
N HIS A 27 12.13 -7.67 -3.01
CA HIS A 27 12.96 -8.30 -4.04
C HIS A 27 14.28 -7.55 -4.27
N ASN A 28 14.23 -6.22 -4.39
CA ASN A 28 15.34 -5.26 -4.55
C ASN A 28 16.53 -5.65 -5.46
N LYS A 29 16.34 -6.54 -6.45
CA LYS A 29 17.41 -7.04 -7.33
C LYS A 29 17.23 -6.72 -8.82
N CYS A 30 16.10 -6.13 -9.22
CA CYS A 30 15.85 -5.76 -10.62
C CYS A 30 16.93 -4.80 -11.14
N THR A 31 17.56 -5.11 -12.28
CA THR A 31 18.62 -4.27 -12.87
C THR A 31 18.13 -2.88 -13.28
N PHE A 32 16.86 -2.79 -13.71
CA PHE A 32 16.23 -1.57 -14.21
C PHE A 32 15.58 -0.68 -13.11
N CYS A 33 15.50 -1.14 -11.85
CA CYS A 33 14.78 -0.39 -10.82
C CYS A 33 15.59 0.84 -10.37
N MET A 34 15.06 2.03 -10.65
CA MET A 34 15.65 3.31 -10.20
C MET A 34 15.02 3.84 -8.91
N VAL A 35 13.89 3.27 -8.48
CA VAL A 35 13.09 3.78 -7.36
C VAL A 35 13.58 3.25 -6.02
N TYR A 36 13.59 1.93 -5.83
CA TYR A 36 13.75 1.32 -4.50
C TYR A 36 15.18 0.87 -4.16
N LYS A 37 16.10 0.81 -5.14
CA LYS A 37 17.45 0.24 -4.97
C LYS A 37 18.28 0.87 -3.84
N LYS A 38 18.22 2.19 -3.72
CA LYS A 38 18.93 2.98 -2.71
C LYS A 38 18.00 3.47 -1.60
N GLY A 39 16.81 2.89 -1.51
CA GLY A 39 15.79 3.26 -0.54
C GLY A 39 15.91 2.48 0.78
N PRO A 40 15.03 2.79 1.74
CA PRO A 40 14.91 2.02 2.98
C PRO A 40 14.66 0.53 2.71
N PRO A 41 15.16 -0.37 3.59
CA PRO A 41 14.92 -1.80 3.46
C PRO A 41 13.42 -2.11 3.55
N PHE A 42 13.02 -3.24 2.97
CA PHE A 42 11.62 -3.64 3.02
C PHE A 42 11.16 -3.90 4.45
N ARG A 43 10.02 -3.30 4.80
CA ARG A 43 9.30 -3.58 6.06
C ARG A 43 7.82 -3.32 5.89
N VAL A 44 7.02 -4.07 6.65
CA VAL A 44 5.59 -3.82 6.83
C VAL A 44 5.44 -2.75 7.90
N ARG A 45 4.57 -1.76 7.69
CA ARG A 45 4.25 -0.78 8.73
C ARG A 45 3.26 -1.39 9.73
N PRO A 46 3.31 -1.02 11.02
CA PRO A 46 2.31 -1.47 11.99
C PRO A 46 0.89 -1.15 11.51
N VAL A 47 -0.01 -2.13 11.57
CA VAL A 47 -1.40 -1.99 11.10
C VAL A 47 -2.08 -0.77 11.70
N GLU A 48 -1.88 -0.50 13.00
CA GLU A 48 -2.46 0.64 13.70
C GLU A 48 -1.98 2.01 13.17
N GLU A 49 -0.74 2.10 12.68
CA GLU A 49 -0.26 3.34 12.04
C GLU A 49 -0.89 3.54 10.66
N ILE A 50 -1.07 2.46 9.91
CA ILE A 50 -1.72 2.50 8.59
C ILE A 50 -3.19 2.93 8.75
N LYS A 51 -3.89 2.38 9.76
CA LYS A 51 -5.27 2.78 10.09
C LYS A 51 -5.35 4.25 10.48
N ARG A 52 -4.41 4.73 11.30
CA ARG A 52 -4.35 6.15 11.68
C ARG A 52 -4.19 7.07 10.48
N ASP A 53 -3.37 6.69 9.50
CA ASP A 53 -3.24 7.47 8.26
C ASP A 53 -4.56 7.50 7.47
N MET A 54 -5.32 6.39 7.46
CA MET A 54 -6.65 6.36 6.85
C MET A 54 -7.66 7.24 7.58
N ASP A 55 -7.64 7.25 8.90
CA ASP A 55 -8.52 8.09 9.72
C ASP A 55 -8.24 9.58 9.49
N GLU A 56 -6.96 9.96 9.45
CA GLU A 56 -6.55 11.31 9.12
C GLU A 56 -7.00 11.70 7.70
N ALA A 57 -6.79 10.82 6.72
CA ALA A 57 -7.24 11.04 5.35
C ALA A 57 -8.77 11.13 5.25
N ALA A 58 -9.52 10.39 6.06
CA ALA A 58 -10.98 10.46 6.11
C ALA A 58 -11.46 11.81 6.67
N GLY A 59 -10.75 12.38 7.65
CA GLY A 59 -11.05 13.73 8.14
C GLY A 59 -10.85 14.82 7.08
N LEU A 60 -9.89 14.63 6.17
CA LEU A 60 -9.54 15.61 5.13
C LEU A 60 -10.35 15.43 3.83
N TYR A 61 -10.47 14.19 3.36
CA TYR A 61 -11.03 13.87 2.04
C TYR A 61 -12.40 13.17 2.14
N GLY A 62 -12.69 12.52 3.26
CA GLY A 62 -13.99 11.91 3.59
C GLY A 62 -14.60 11.11 2.43
N HIS A 63 -15.80 11.54 2.01
CA HIS A 63 -16.60 10.89 0.98
C HIS A 63 -16.06 11.02 -0.46
N LEU A 64 -14.98 11.77 -0.69
CA LEU A 64 -14.39 11.95 -2.03
C LEU A 64 -13.53 10.76 -2.45
N VAL A 65 -13.05 9.95 -1.49
CA VAL A 65 -12.17 8.83 -1.75
C VAL A 65 -12.94 7.69 -2.43
N ARG A 66 -12.70 7.51 -3.73
CA ARG A 66 -13.29 6.42 -4.55
C ARG A 66 -12.29 5.30 -4.83
N THR A 67 -11.01 5.60 -4.88
CA THR A 67 -9.95 4.59 -5.06
C THR A 67 -8.82 4.82 -4.08
N LEU A 68 -8.21 3.73 -3.63
CA LEU A 68 -7.09 3.74 -2.69
C LEU A 68 -5.96 2.88 -3.25
N PHE A 69 -4.74 3.38 -3.12
CA PHE A 69 -3.55 2.68 -3.54
C PHE A 69 -2.58 2.53 -2.37
N PHE A 70 -2.09 1.31 -2.14
CA PHE A 70 -0.97 1.06 -1.24
C PHE A 70 0.34 0.97 -2.05
N PRO A 71 1.08 2.09 -2.23
CA PRO A 71 2.33 2.10 -2.99
C PRO A 71 3.48 1.49 -2.20
N ALA A 72 4.36 0.76 -2.88
CA ALA A 72 5.73 0.40 -2.50
C ALA A 72 6.34 -0.48 -3.61
N GLY A 73 7.51 -1.07 -3.40
CA GLY A 73 8.11 -1.96 -4.39
C GLY A 73 7.37 -3.28 -4.61
N ASN A 74 6.62 -3.79 -3.63
CA ASN A 74 5.79 -5.00 -3.76
C ASN A 74 4.88 -5.23 -2.53
N THR A 75 3.87 -4.39 -2.31
CA THR A 75 3.03 -4.42 -1.10
C THR A 75 2.29 -5.73 -0.87
N ILE A 76 2.03 -6.53 -1.93
CA ILE A 76 1.41 -7.85 -1.76
C ILE A 76 2.19 -8.77 -0.79
N ALA A 77 3.48 -8.51 -0.57
CA ALA A 77 4.35 -9.25 0.33
C ALA A 77 4.03 -9.05 1.83
N MET A 78 3.21 -8.07 2.18
CA MET A 78 2.63 -7.94 3.53
C MET A 78 1.91 -9.25 3.95
N PRO A 79 1.88 -9.63 5.24
CA PRO A 79 1.08 -10.76 5.71
C PRO A 79 -0.37 -10.69 5.22
N THR A 80 -0.98 -11.85 4.98
CA THR A 80 -2.35 -11.91 4.44
C THR A 80 -3.36 -11.31 5.41
N ASP A 81 -3.24 -11.65 6.69
CA ASP A 81 -4.17 -11.21 7.73
C ASP A 81 -4.10 -9.69 7.90
N ASP A 82 -2.89 -9.13 8.02
CA ASP A 82 -2.68 -7.68 8.10
C ASP A 82 -3.22 -6.95 6.84
N LEU A 83 -2.96 -7.49 5.64
CA LEU A 83 -3.44 -6.87 4.39
C LEU A 83 -4.98 -6.91 4.31
N ALA A 84 -5.59 -8.03 4.69
CA ALA A 84 -7.04 -8.19 4.74
C ALA A 84 -7.66 -7.23 5.77
N GLU A 85 -7.01 -7.04 6.92
CA GLU A 85 -7.43 -6.12 7.97
C GLU A 85 -7.42 -4.67 7.48
N ILE A 86 -6.33 -4.19 6.89
CA ILE A 86 -6.30 -2.80 6.38
C ILE A 86 -7.25 -2.58 5.19
N CYS A 87 -7.50 -3.60 4.36
CA CYS A 87 -8.50 -3.51 3.28
C CYS A 87 -9.92 -3.39 3.84
N SER A 88 -10.25 -4.20 4.85
CA SER A 88 -11.55 -4.17 5.53
C SER A 88 -11.75 -2.83 6.25
N TYR A 89 -10.70 -2.34 6.91
CA TYR A 89 -10.71 -1.04 7.58
C TYR A 89 -10.92 0.11 6.58
N ALA A 90 -10.20 0.10 5.45
CA ALA A 90 -10.37 1.11 4.40
C ALA A 90 -11.82 1.18 3.90
N ARG A 91 -12.49 0.04 3.68
CA ARG A 91 -13.90 0.01 3.26
C ARG A 91 -14.85 0.57 4.33
N LYS A 92 -14.54 0.38 5.60
CA LYS A 92 -15.32 0.96 6.72
C LYS A 92 -15.16 2.47 6.78
N VAL A 93 -13.93 2.96 6.63
CA VAL A 93 -13.58 4.39 6.74
C VAL A 93 -14.03 5.19 5.53
N PHE A 94 -13.92 4.62 4.32
CA PHE A 94 -14.25 5.28 3.06
C PHE A 94 -15.49 4.64 2.43
N PRO A 95 -16.72 5.14 2.72
CA PRO A 95 -17.97 4.47 2.32
C PRO A 95 -18.22 4.46 0.81
N ARG A 96 -17.53 5.32 0.04
CA ARG A 96 -17.60 5.37 -1.42
C ARG A 96 -16.40 4.71 -2.10
N LEU A 97 -15.55 4.01 -1.35
CA LEU A 97 -14.41 3.29 -1.90
C LEU A 97 -14.92 2.20 -2.84
N GLU A 98 -14.35 2.14 -4.04
CA GLU A 98 -14.71 1.21 -5.11
C GLU A 98 -13.57 0.21 -5.35
N ARG A 99 -12.33 0.71 -5.37
CA ARG A 99 -11.14 -0.08 -5.71
C ARG A 99 -9.99 0.17 -4.73
N ILE A 100 -9.32 -0.92 -4.36
CA ILE A 100 -8.05 -0.91 -3.63
C ILE A 100 -7.02 -1.58 -4.53
N THR A 101 -5.89 -0.91 -4.76
CA THR A 101 -4.79 -1.42 -5.60
C THR A 101 -3.53 -1.61 -4.77
N VAL A 102 -2.71 -2.60 -5.13
CA VAL A 102 -1.35 -2.83 -4.63
C VAL A 102 -0.43 -3.24 -5.76
N TYR A 103 0.88 -3.01 -5.62
CA TYR A 103 1.85 -3.70 -6.46
C TYR A 103 2.03 -5.16 -6.01
N GLY A 104 2.02 -6.07 -6.98
CA GLY A 104 2.16 -7.51 -6.74
C GLY A 104 2.90 -8.24 -7.85
N SER A 105 4.14 -8.63 -7.61
CA SER A 105 4.88 -9.53 -8.52
C SER A 105 4.38 -10.97 -8.39
N SER A 106 4.36 -11.69 -9.52
CA SER A 106 3.81 -13.05 -9.64
C SER A 106 4.33 -14.01 -8.57
N LYS A 107 5.65 -14.01 -8.31
CA LYS A 107 6.28 -14.84 -7.28
C LYS A 107 5.64 -14.68 -5.89
N PHE A 108 5.28 -13.46 -5.51
CA PHE A 108 4.69 -13.19 -4.19
C PHE A 108 3.19 -13.45 -4.18
N ILE A 109 2.51 -13.24 -5.30
CA ILE A 109 1.10 -13.63 -5.46
C ILE A 109 0.95 -15.15 -5.30
N CYS A 110 1.79 -15.95 -5.97
CA CYS A 110 1.75 -17.42 -5.85
C CYS A 110 1.99 -17.93 -4.43
N ARG A 111 2.70 -17.16 -3.59
CA ARG A 111 2.98 -17.51 -2.19
C ARG A 111 1.96 -16.94 -1.21
N LYS A 112 1.04 -16.09 -1.66
CA LYS A 112 0.10 -15.38 -0.79
C LYS A 112 -0.85 -16.38 -0.15
N GLY A 113 -0.91 -16.38 1.19
CA GLY A 113 -1.77 -17.29 1.94
C GLY A 113 -1.27 -18.73 2.06
N LEU A 114 -0.13 -19.07 1.46
CA LEU A 114 0.56 -20.34 1.75
C LEU A 114 1.32 -20.16 3.07
N ARG A 115 0.92 -20.91 4.09
CA ARG A 115 1.63 -21.04 5.36
C ARG A 115 2.87 -21.91 5.19
#